data_AF-A0A938VXD9-F1
#
_entry.id   AF-A0A938VXD9-F1
#
_cell.length_a   1.000
_cell.length_b   1.000
_cell.length_c   1.000
_cell.angle_alpha   90.00
_cell.angle_beta   90.00
_cell.angle_gamma   90.00
#
_symmetry.space_group_name_H-M   'P 1'
#
loop_
_entity.id
_entity.type
_entity.pdbx_description
1 polymer ?
#
loop_
_entity_poly.entity_id
_entity_poly.type
_entity_poly.pdbx_seq_one_letter_code
_entity_poly.pdbx_strand_id
1 'polypeptide(L)'
;MTIAKDLQLLIGAIAVALFSCLVSEPSSARIVDFLAPETIAVTMYELTANGAPIMRCDPGNGNLTRWGCTAYCDNPGNGISCASPVSSYPWSYPNPYQNPVTVQIEGATVTNRYLRDVVSQETSPALFHATAVGAQAIAARTYAYWHIRTDDVTPGPLDNSRAYQVFVPYRYDTFGQGERDIVDAALQGRYYLSNISDYTVNLYGHTVNLTAEDPIFAEFFADRPLETLSNPPHPNLVGVADPISSHPDVPSDGHGHGLSQDGAGRWTRGSSSYRCDPYPAPCPPPAPSVPFFAWSVSWPERFQLLTHYYTAVHVRDAANGNAIVTPTWRGAVLQVAWARPRGYPDGICSRIEVWLQNSGTSP
;
A
#
# COMPACT_ATOMS: atom_id res chain seq x y z
N MET A 1 55.05 56.50 -20.06
CA MET A 1 55.00 56.41 -21.53
C MET A 1 55.11 54.93 -21.88
N THR A 2 53.94 54.27 -21.99
CA THR A 2 53.49 53.47 -23.17
C THR A 2 54.37 52.23 -23.41
N ILE A 3 53.93 50.98 -23.26
CA ILE A 3 52.82 50.24 -23.92
C ILE A 3 52.89 48.82 -23.27
N ALA A 4 51.90 48.18 -22.65
CA ALA A 4 50.47 48.02 -22.91
C ALA A 4 50.15 47.45 -24.31
N LYS A 5 50.77 46.33 -24.73
CA LYS A 5 50.32 45.57 -25.91
C LYS A 5 50.37 44.03 -25.86
N ASP A 6 50.94 43.39 -24.82
CA ASP A 6 51.13 41.92 -24.85
C ASP A 6 50.19 41.10 -23.96
N LEU A 7 49.09 41.68 -23.47
CA LEU A 7 48.13 40.98 -22.60
C LEU A 7 46.67 41.03 -23.10
N GLN A 8 46.47 41.09 -24.42
CA GLN A 8 45.13 40.98 -25.01
C GLN A 8 44.98 39.84 -26.03
N LEU A 9 46.06 39.14 -26.41
CA LEU A 9 45.97 38.01 -27.35
C LEU A 9 45.92 36.61 -26.71
N LEU A 10 46.17 36.48 -25.39
CA LEU A 10 46.14 35.16 -24.73
C LEU A 10 44.81 34.82 -24.04
N ILE A 11 43.91 35.80 -23.89
CA ILE A 11 42.58 35.58 -23.26
C ILE A 11 41.52 35.24 -24.33
N GLY A 12 41.74 35.60 -25.60
CA GLY A 12 40.80 35.33 -26.69
C GLY A 12 40.78 33.89 -27.22
N ALA A 13 41.85 33.12 -27.05
CA ALA A 13 41.96 31.77 -27.62
C ALA A 13 41.51 30.65 -26.67
N ILE A 14 41.43 30.90 -25.36
CA ILE A 14 40.98 29.90 -24.37
C ILE A 14 39.46 29.97 -24.15
N ALA A 15 38.82 31.10 -24.44
CA ALA A 15 37.36 31.25 -24.31
C ALA A 15 36.55 30.56 -25.43
N VAL A 16 37.18 30.21 -26.56
CA VAL A 16 36.49 29.56 -27.70
C VAL A 16 36.60 28.03 -27.66
N ALA A 17 37.55 27.46 -26.89
CA ALA A 17 37.69 26.01 -26.73
C ALA A 17 36.87 25.42 -25.55
N LEU A 18 36.44 26.25 -24.59
CA LEU A 18 35.57 25.85 -23.47
C LEU A 18 34.07 26.01 -23.75
N PHE A 19 33.71 26.49 -24.94
CA PHE A 19 32.35 26.45 -25.48
C PHE A 19 32.12 25.21 -26.36
N SER A 20 32.87 24.14 -26.08
CA SER A 20 32.60 22.81 -26.62
C SER A 20 31.36 22.26 -25.91
N CYS A 21 30.20 22.51 -26.51
CA CYS A 21 29.03 21.63 -26.42
C CYS A 21 28.75 21.03 -25.04
N LEU A 22 28.24 21.84 -24.12
CA LEU A 22 27.11 21.37 -23.31
C LEU A 22 25.89 21.30 -24.24
N VAL A 23 25.96 20.40 -25.23
CA VAL A 23 24.76 19.80 -25.76
C VAL A 23 24.26 19.02 -24.57
N SER A 24 23.28 19.59 -23.87
CA SER A 24 22.36 18.79 -23.09
C SER A 24 21.95 17.67 -24.03
N GLU A 25 22.48 16.47 -23.83
CA GLU A 25 21.97 15.29 -24.50
C GLU A 25 20.47 15.38 -24.29
N PRO A 26 19.64 15.38 -25.36
CA PRO A 26 18.21 15.24 -25.15
C PRO A 26 18.10 13.98 -24.31
N SER A 27 17.66 14.13 -23.06
CA SER A 27 17.39 13.01 -22.18
C SER A 27 16.47 12.13 -23.00
N SER A 28 17.01 11.02 -23.53
CA SER A 28 16.21 10.09 -24.32
C SER A 28 15.01 9.80 -23.44
N ALA A 29 13.81 10.18 -23.90
CA ALA A 29 12.60 9.95 -23.15
C ALA A 29 12.62 8.47 -22.81
N ARG A 30 12.74 8.17 -21.51
CA ARG A 30 12.76 6.79 -21.04
C ARG A 30 11.50 6.15 -21.57
N ILE A 31 11.63 5.11 -22.39
CA ILE A 31 10.49 4.32 -22.81
C ILE A 31 10.00 3.66 -21.51
N VAL A 32 8.79 4.01 -21.12
CA VAL A 32 8.14 3.46 -19.94
C VAL A 32 7.40 2.22 -20.41
N ASP A 33 7.75 1.06 -19.87
CA ASP A 33 7.18 -0.22 -20.28
C ASP A 33 5.80 -0.45 -19.65
N PHE A 34 5.57 0.09 -18.45
CA PHE A 34 4.29 -0.01 -17.76
C PHE A 34 3.52 1.32 -17.78
N LEU A 35 2.30 1.31 -18.31
CA LEU A 35 1.37 2.44 -18.21
C LEU A 35 0.31 2.13 -17.15
N ALA A 36 0.28 2.96 -16.10
CA ALA A 36 -0.69 2.80 -15.02
C ALA A 36 -2.13 2.93 -15.55
N PRO A 37 -3.00 1.92 -15.37
CA PRO A 37 -4.36 1.97 -15.84
C PRO A 37 -5.15 3.06 -15.09
N GLU A 38 -6.11 3.65 -15.80
CA GLU A 38 -7.00 4.68 -15.23
C GLU A 38 -8.29 4.08 -14.67
N THR A 39 -8.72 2.95 -15.22
CA THR A 39 -9.98 2.29 -14.87
C THR A 39 -9.79 0.80 -14.61
N ILE A 40 -10.69 0.25 -13.82
CA ILE A 40 -10.78 -1.18 -13.49
C ILE A 40 -12.21 -1.66 -13.71
N ALA A 41 -12.36 -2.86 -14.27
CA ALA A 41 -13.65 -3.53 -14.38
C ALA A 41 -13.85 -4.43 -13.16
N VAL A 42 -14.96 -4.24 -12.43
CA VAL A 42 -15.24 -4.97 -11.19
C VAL A 42 -16.60 -5.64 -11.28
N THR A 43 -16.62 -6.95 -11.10
CA THR A 43 -17.86 -7.71 -10.92
C THR A 43 -18.37 -7.51 -9.51
N MET A 44 -19.60 -7.02 -9.41
CA MET A 44 -20.19 -6.66 -8.13
C MET A 44 -21.07 -7.78 -7.61
N TYR A 45 -20.87 -8.15 -6.36
CA TYR A 45 -21.67 -9.11 -5.59
C TYR A 45 -22.22 -8.46 -4.33
N GLU A 46 -23.40 -8.91 -3.92
CA GLU A 46 -23.81 -8.82 -2.52
C GLU A 46 -22.81 -9.62 -1.68
N LEU A 47 -22.36 -9.03 -0.58
CA LEU A 47 -21.33 -9.61 0.27
C LEU A 47 -21.90 -9.98 1.65
N THR A 48 -21.33 -11.02 2.25
CA THR A 48 -21.47 -11.29 3.68
C THR A 48 -20.73 -10.20 4.51
N ALA A 49 -20.95 -10.19 5.83
CA ALA A 49 -20.21 -9.31 6.73
C ALA A 49 -18.68 -9.49 6.65
N ASN A 50 -18.22 -10.68 6.26
CA ASN A 50 -16.79 -11.00 6.10
C ASN A 50 -16.27 -10.71 4.68
N GLY A 51 -17.07 -10.09 3.81
CA GLY A 51 -16.67 -9.77 2.44
C GLY A 51 -16.71 -10.96 1.46
N ALA A 52 -17.30 -12.10 1.84
CA ALA A 52 -17.49 -13.23 0.92
C ALA A 52 -18.70 -12.99 -0.01
N PRO A 53 -18.64 -13.38 -1.30
CA PRO A 53 -19.73 -13.14 -2.25
C PRO A 53 -20.93 -14.06 -1.97
N ILE A 54 -22.15 -13.52 -2.06
CA ILE A 54 -23.42 -14.24 -1.90
C ILE A 54 -24.08 -14.42 -3.27
N MET A 55 -24.38 -13.32 -3.95
CA MET A 55 -25.00 -13.32 -5.27
C MET A 55 -24.63 -12.07 -6.05
N ARG A 56 -24.63 -12.16 -7.37
CA ARG A 56 -24.28 -11.04 -8.26
C ARG A 56 -25.28 -9.90 -8.09
N CYS A 57 -24.78 -8.67 -8.04
CA CYS A 57 -25.62 -7.47 -8.02
C CYS A 57 -26.39 -7.36 -9.35
N ASP A 58 -27.71 -7.39 -9.29
CA ASP A 58 -28.58 -7.37 -10.47
C ASP A 58 -29.93 -6.68 -10.15
N PRO A 59 -30.40 -5.71 -10.95
CA PRO A 59 -31.74 -5.16 -10.78
C PRO A 59 -32.85 -6.23 -10.83
N GLY A 60 -32.64 -7.30 -11.61
CA GLY A 60 -33.60 -8.39 -11.80
C GLY A 60 -33.81 -9.29 -10.58
N ASN A 61 -32.91 -9.28 -9.60
CA ASN A 61 -33.06 -10.03 -8.35
C ASN A 61 -33.36 -9.12 -7.13
N GLY A 62 -33.46 -7.81 -7.34
CA GLY A 62 -33.81 -6.84 -6.30
C GLY A 62 -32.75 -6.62 -5.21
N ASN A 63 -31.49 -7.00 -5.43
CA ASN A 63 -30.43 -6.94 -4.40
C ASN A 63 -29.54 -5.68 -4.45
N LEU A 64 -29.85 -4.69 -5.31
CA LEU A 64 -28.99 -3.52 -5.52
C LEU A 64 -28.78 -2.63 -4.28
N THR A 65 -29.61 -2.79 -3.25
CA THR A 65 -29.51 -2.07 -1.98
C THR A 65 -28.80 -2.88 -0.89
N ARG A 66 -28.31 -4.08 -1.20
CA ARG A 66 -27.60 -4.94 -0.24
C ARG A 66 -26.14 -4.55 -0.12
N TRP A 67 -25.55 -4.88 1.03
CA TRP A 67 -24.12 -4.71 1.29
C TRP A 67 -23.28 -5.35 0.18
N GLY A 68 -22.27 -4.63 -0.31
CA GLY A 68 -21.46 -5.06 -1.45
C GLY A 68 -21.96 -4.51 -2.80
N CYS A 69 -23.28 -4.45 -3.01
CA CYS A 69 -23.87 -3.69 -4.12
C CYS A 69 -23.93 -2.18 -3.80
N THR A 70 -23.90 -1.86 -2.50
CA THR A 70 -23.79 -0.53 -1.92
C THR A 70 -23.19 -0.64 -0.52
N ALA A 71 -22.58 0.43 0.01
CA ALA A 71 -22.24 0.53 1.43
C ALA A 71 -23.45 0.84 2.32
N TYR A 72 -24.58 1.26 1.74
CA TYR A 72 -25.77 1.70 2.48
C TYR A 72 -26.65 0.50 2.85
N CYS A 73 -26.69 0.16 4.13
CA CYS A 73 -27.50 -0.95 4.65
C CYS A 73 -28.89 -0.46 5.11
N ASP A 74 -29.95 -1.18 4.74
CA ASP A 74 -31.30 -1.01 5.32
C ASP A 74 -31.49 -1.74 6.67
N ASN A 75 -30.46 -2.42 7.19
CA ASN A 75 -30.61 -3.31 8.33
C ASN A 75 -29.52 -3.10 9.40
N PRO A 76 -29.87 -2.79 10.67
CA PRO A 76 -28.91 -2.57 11.76
C PRO A 76 -28.35 -3.85 12.40
N GLY A 77 -28.71 -5.05 11.92
CA GLY A 77 -28.44 -6.33 12.59
C GLY A 77 -27.00 -6.84 12.58
N ASN A 78 -26.10 -6.21 11.82
CA ASN A 78 -24.69 -6.58 11.67
C ASN A 78 -23.73 -5.64 12.41
N GLY A 79 -24.23 -4.74 13.26
CA GLY A 79 -23.40 -3.88 14.12
C GLY A 79 -22.63 -2.78 13.39
N ILE A 80 -22.80 -2.66 12.06
CA ILE A 80 -22.26 -1.56 11.26
C ILE A 80 -23.38 -0.53 11.08
N SER A 81 -23.33 0.55 11.84
CA SER A 81 -24.22 1.70 11.62
C SER A 81 -23.77 2.46 10.37
N CYS A 82 -24.32 2.13 9.20
CA CYS A 82 -24.14 2.97 8.02
C CYS A 82 -25.10 4.15 8.11
N ALA A 83 -24.61 5.38 7.93
CA ALA A 83 -25.46 6.56 7.86
C ALA A 83 -26.34 6.48 6.60
N SER A 84 -27.66 6.37 6.78
CA SER A 84 -28.68 6.57 5.73
C SER A 84 -28.54 7.99 5.14
N PRO A 85 -28.75 8.24 3.83
CA PRO A 85 -29.75 7.63 2.94
C PRO A 85 -29.21 6.68 1.87
N VAL A 86 -30.05 5.73 1.45
CA VAL A 86 -29.77 4.69 0.44
C VAL A 86 -29.80 5.26 -0.98
N SER A 87 -28.71 5.88 -1.42
CA SER A 87 -28.48 6.03 -2.85
C SER A 87 -27.85 4.74 -3.37
N SER A 88 -28.49 4.07 -4.31
CA SER A 88 -27.88 2.93 -4.98
C SER A 88 -26.57 3.36 -5.65
N TYR A 89 -25.64 2.41 -5.83
CA TYR A 89 -24.54 2.64 -6.77
C TYR A 89 -25.16 3.09 -8.11
N PRO A 90 -24.59 4.08 -8.81
CA PRO A 90 -25.21 4.62 -10.00
C PRO A 90 -24.94 3.64 -11.12
N TRP A 91 -25.73 2.57 -11.13
CA TRP A 91 -25.91 1.65 -12.24
C TRP A 91 -26.45 2.49 -13.40
N SER A 92 -25.55 3.21 -14.07
CA SER A 92 -25.91 4.37 -14.87
C SER A 92 -26.75 3.95 -16.07
N TYR A 93 -27.79 4.74 -16.33
CA TYR A 93 -28.49 4.75 -17.61
C TYR A 93 -27.46 4.97 -18.75
N PRO A 94 -27.57 4.29 -19.90
CA PRO A 94 -28.73 3.53 -20.38
C PRO A 94 -28.79 2.07 -19.90
N ASN A 95 -27.77 1.56 -19.21
CA ASN A 95 -27.73 0.14 -18.83
C ASN A 95 -27.61 -0.04 -17.31
N PRO A 96 -28.72 0.06 -16.56
CA PRO A 96 -28.74 -0.25 -15.13
C PRO A 96 -28.39 -1.72 -14.82
N TYR A 97 -28.18 -2.56 -15.84
CA TYR A 97 -27.79 -3.97 -15.75
C TYR A 97 -26.28 -4.21 -16.00
N GLN A 98 -25.47 -3.14 -16.12
CA GLN A 98 -24.04 -3.30 -16.40
C GLN A 98 -23.28 -3.80 -15.16
N ASN A 99 -22.99 -5.09 -15.15
CA ASN A 99 -22.10 -5.75 -14.21
C ASN A 99 -21.25 -6.73 -15.04
N PRO A 100 -19.91 -6.60 -15.13
CA PRO A 100 -19.03 -5.76 -14.33
C PRO A 100 -19.22 -4.26 -14.57
N VAL A 101 -18.98 -3.47 -13.52
CA VAL A 101 -18.93 -2.00 -13.58
C VAL A 101 -17.51 -1.55 -13.93
N THR A 102 -17.39 -0.43 -14.64
CA THR A 102 -16.09 0.19 -14.89
C THR A 102 -15.95 1.41 -13.99
N VAL A 103 -14.90 1.41 -13.16
CA VAL A 103 -14.63 2.48 -12.20
C VAL A 103 -13.23 3.04 -12.36
N GLN A 104 -13.06 4.32 -12.09
CA GLN A 104 -11.76 4.98 -12.07
C GLN A 104 -10.97 4.53 -10.84
N ILE A 105 -9.73 4.10 -11.06
CA ILE A 105 -8.86 3.59 -10.00
C ILE A 105 -8.59 4.70 -8.97
N GLU A 106 -8.16 5.87 -9.45
CA GLU A 106 -7.85 7.06 -8.65
C GLU A 106 -9.01 8.06 -8.55
N GLY A 107 -10.19 7.70 -9.06
CA GLY A 107 -11.30 8.63 -9.24
C GLY A 107 -11.68 9.35 -7.94
N ALA A 108 -12.14 10.59 -8.05
CA ALA A 108 -12.46 11.44 -6.90
C ALA A 108 -13.97 11.68 -6.74
N THR A 109 -14.77 11.40 -7.77
CA THR A 109 -16.22 11.61 -7.69
C THR A 109 -16.86 10.54 -6.81
N VAL A 110 -17.98 10.89 -6.19
CA VAL A 110 -18.72 10.01 -5.27
C VAL A 110 -19.07 8.67 -5.89
N THR A 111 -19.36 8.71 -7.19
CA THR A 111 -19.90 7.60 -7.94
C THR A 111 -18.84 6.79 -8.69
N ASN A 112 -17.60 7.24 -8.72
CA ASN A 112 -16.58 6.68 -9.60
C ASN A 112 -15.19 6.75 -8.95
N ARG A 113 -14.93 5.89 -7.97
CA ARG A 113 -13.65 5.81 -7.25
C ARG A 113 -13.40 4.43 -6.64
N TYR A 114 -12.39 3.73 -7.12
CA TYR A 114 -12.09 2.39 -6.62
C TYR A 114 -11.27 2.42 -5.33
N LEU A 115 -10.09 3.04 -5.36
CA LEU A 115 -9.14 2.93 -4.25
C LEU A 115 -9.61 3.64 -2.97
N ARG A 116 -10.38 4.72 -3.09
CA ARG A 116 -10.97 5.38 -1.92
C ARG A 116 -11.87 4.43 -1.14
N ASP A 117 -12.69 3.65 -1.85
CA ASP A 117 -13.60 2.69 -1.22
C ASP A 117 -12.88 1.43 -0.73
N VAL A 118 -11.93 0.90 -1.50
CA VAL A 118 -11.11 -0.26 -1.09
C VAL A 118 -10.28 0.07 0.15
N VAL A 119 -9.53 1.17 0.15
CA VAL A 119 -8.66 1.53 1.28
C VAL A 119 -9.48 1.76 2.54
N SER A 120 -10.61 2.48 2.43
CA SER A 120 -11.52 2.69 3.55
C SER A 120 -12.16 1.40 4.08
N GLN A 121 -12.33 0.39 3.23
CA GLN A 121 -12.87 -0.91 3.63
C GLN A 121 -11.82 -1.79 4.30
N GLU A 122 -10.65 -1.90 3.69
CA GLU A 122 -9.57 -2.80 4.08
C GLU A 122 -8.79 -2.29 5.30
N THR A 123 -8.62 -0.98 5.43
CA THR A 123 -7.88 -0.39 6.55
C THR A 123 -8.58 0.86 7.02
N SER A 124 -9.39 0.71 8.07
CA SER A 124 -10.23 1.79 8.60
C SER A 124 -9.39 3.02 8.99
N PRO A 125 -9.56 4.18 8.33
CA PRO A 125 -8.84 5.41 8.69
C PRO A 125 -9.16 5.92 10.10
N ALA A 126 -10.23 5.44 10.73
CA ALA A 126 -10.58 5.75 12.11
C ALA A 126 -9.77 4.96 13.15
N LEU A 127 -9.19 3.81 12.77
CA LEU A 127 -8.48 2.91 13.68
C LEU A 127 -6.97 2.90 13.43
N PHE A 128 -6.57 2.94 12.16
CA PHE A 128 -5.19 2.79 11.75
C PHE A 128 -4.46 4.13 11.69
N HIS A 129 -3.16 4.11 11.95
CA HIS A 129 -2.29 5.27 11.78
C HIS A 129 -2.23 5.67 10.29
N ALA A 130 -2.19 6.97 10.00
CA ALA A 130 -2.21 7.48 8.62
C ALA A 130 -1.10 6.90 7.73
N THR A 131 0.10 6.66 8.30
CA THR A 131 1.20 5.98 7.59
C THR A 131 0.83 4.55 7.16
N ALA A 132 0.14 3.78 8.00
CA ALA A 132 -0.30 2.43 7.68
C ALA A 132 -1.39 2.44 6.59
N VAL A 133 -2.34 3.39 6.66
CA VAL A 133 -3.31 3.64 5.60
C VAL A 133 -2.61 3.98 4.27
N GLY A 134 -1.54 4.79 4.34
CA GLY A 134 -0.68 5.11 3.19
C GLY A 134 0.02 3.89 2.58
N ALA A 135 0.49 2.94 3.39
CA ALA A 135 1.06 1.69 2.90
C ALA A 135 -0.02 0.81 2.26
N GLN A 136 -1.17 0.65 2.91
CA GLN A 136 -2.31 -0.09 2.35
C GLN A 136 -2.74 0.48 1.00
N ALA A 137 -2.83 1.80 0.86
CA ALA A 137 -3.22 2.44 -0.40
C ALA A 137 -2.28 2.08 -1.56
N ILE A 138 -0.98 1.99 -1.30
CA ILE A 138 0.01 1.59 -2.31
C ILE A 138 -0.10 0.09 -2.61
N ALA A 139 -0.29 -0.75 -1.60
CA ALA A 139 -0.49 -2.19 -1.80
C ALA A 139 -1.76 -2.48 -2.62
N ALA A 140 -2.90 -1.89 -2.25
CA ALA A 140 -4.19 -2.03 -2.94
C ALA A 140 -4.14 -1.55 -4.40
N ARG A 141 -3.47 -0.42 -4.66
CA ARG A 141 -3.22 0.07 -6.02
C ARG A 141 -2.38 -0.91 -6.82
N THR A 142 -1.28 -1.38 -6.22
CA THR A 142 -0.37 -2.32 -6.88
C THR A 142 -1.09 -3.62 -7.21
N TYR A 143 -1.89 -4.13 -6.28
CA TYR A 143 -2.71 -5.33 -6.45
C TYR A 143 -3.71 -5.18 -7.62
N ALA A 144 -4.39 -4.03 -7.70
CA ALA A 144 -5.28 -3.72 -8.82
C ALA A 144 -4.53 -3.68 -10.16
N TYR A 145 -3.37 -3.01 -10.20
CA TYR A 145 -2.54 -2.93 -11.41
C TYR A 145 -2.04 -4.31 -11.84
N TRP A 146 -1.65 -5.17 -10.90
CA TRP A 146 -1.20 -6.53 -11.20
C TRP A 146 -2.30 -7.36 -11.86
N HIS A 147 -3.50 -7.38 -11.29
CA HIS A 147 -4.61 -8.15 -11.87
C HIS A 147 -5.05 -7.63 -13.24
N ILE A 148 -4.99 -6.32 -13.48
CA ILE A 148 -5.22 -5.76 -14.83
C ILE A 148 -4.11 -6.19 -15.79
N ARG A 149 -2.86 -6.22 -15.32
CA ARG A 149 -1.70 -6.60 -16.13
C ARG A 149 -1.69 -8.09 -16.50
N THR A 150 -2.35 -8.94 -15.71
CA THR A 150 -2.43 -10.39 -15.89
C THR A 150 -3.83 -10.87 -16.25
N ASP A 151 -4.74 -9.97 -16.62
CA ASP A 151 -6.17 -10.26 -16.80
C ASP A 151 -6.45 -11.36 -17.85
N ASP A 152 -5.56 -11.50 -18.84
CA ASP A 152 -5.61 -12.53 -19.89
C ASP A 152 -5.38 -13.96 -19.39
N VAL A 153 -4.82 -14.14 -18.19
CA VAL A 153 -4.44 -15.43 -17.61
C VAL A 153 -5.00 -15.69 -16.21
N THR A 154 -5.48 -14.68 -15.50
CA THR A 154 -6.17 -14.86 -14.21
C THR A 154 -7.64 -15.30 -14.43
N PRO A 155 -8.16 -16.28 -13.67
CA PRO A 155 -9.49 -16.83 -13.89
C PRO A 155 -10.58 -15.85 -13.43
N GLY A 156 -11.19 -15.20 -14.43
CA GLY A 156 -12.41 -14.42 -14.27
C GLY A 156 -12.17 -12.94 -14.00
N PRO A 157 -13.21 -12.12 -14.20
CA PRO A 157 -13.12 -10.70 -13.91
C PRO A 157 -12.90 -10.48 -12.41
N LEU A 158 -12.03 -9.53 -12.08
CA LEU A 158 -11.90 -8.96 -10.74
C LEU A 158 -13.29 -8.74 -10.13
N ASP A 159 -13.47 -9.15 -8.88
CA ASP A 159 -14.71 -8.93 -8.16
C ASP A 159 -14.49 -8.10 -6.88
N ASN A 160 -15.60 -7.70 -6.27
CA ASN A 160 -15.62 -6.79 -5.13
C ASN A 160 -15.47 -7.50 -3.78
N SER A 161 -15.15 -8.80 -3.77
CA SER A 161 -15.11 -9.64 -2.59
C SER A 161 -13.69 -9.86 -2.05
N ARG A 162 -13.60 -10.55 -0.91
CA ARG A 162 -12.34 -10.97 -0.29
C ARG A 162 -11.52 -11.99 -1.09
N ALA A 163 -12.04 -12.47 -2.23
CA ALA A 163 -11.25 -13.27 -3.17
C ALA A 163 -10.17 -12.43 -3.87
N TYR A 164 -10.38 -11.11 -3.92
CA TYR A 164 -9.44 -10.12 -4.43
C TYR A 164 -9.17 -9.10 -3.32
N GLN A 165 -9.76 -7.91 -3.44
CA GLN A 165 -9.80 -6.91 -2.37
C GLN A 165 -11.23 -6.40 -2.26
N VAL A 166 -11.71 -6.26 -1.03
CA VAL A 166 -13.10 -5.93 -0.75
C VAL A 166 -13.36 -4.50 -1.21
N PHE A 167 -14.16 -4.37 -2.27
CA PHE A 167 -14.63 -3.10 -2.79
C PHE A 167 -16.10 -2.92 -2.41
N VAL A 168 -16.38 -1.96 -1.55
CA VAL A 168 -17.76 -1.62 -1.20
C VAL A 168 -18.02 -0.19 -1.65
N PRO A 169 -18.85 0.03 -2.68
CA PRO A 169 -19.07 1.36 -3.21
C PRO A 169 -19.61 2.31 -2.14
N TYR A 170 -19.10 3.54 -2.11
CA TYR A 170 -19.42 4.58 -1.13
C TYR A 170 -18.93 4.31 0.30
N ARG A 171 -18.07 3.31 0.52
CA ARG A 171 -17.49 3.05 1.84
C ARG A 171 -16.73 4.27 2.36
N TYR A 172 -16.00 4.98 1.48
CA TYR A 172 -15.31 6.22 1.82
C TYR A 172 -16.26 7.31 2.37
N ASP A 173 -17.50 7.39 1.87
CA ASP A 173 -18.47 8.41 2.32
C ASP A 173 -19.01 8.17 3.73
N THR A 174 -18.89 6.94 4.24
CA THR A 174 -19.37 6.58 5.58
C THR A 174 -18.53 7.19 6.70
N PHE A 175 -17.37 7.77 6.36
CA PHE A 175 -16.42 8.35 7.30
C PHE A 175 -16.62 9.86 7.49
N GLY A 176 -16.17 10.39 8.63
CA GLY A 176 -16.07 11.83 8.87
C GLY A 176 -15.05 12.51 7.95
N GLN A 177 -15.01 13.84 7.96
CA GLN A 177 -14.07 14.58 7.11
C GLN A 177 -12.61 14.28 7.46
N GLY A 178 -12.27 14.17 8.75
CA GLY A 178 -10.89 13.92 9.17
C GLY A 178 -10.37 12.56 8.72
N GLU A 179 -11.20 11.52 8.78
CA GLU A 179 -10.85 10.19 8.27
C GLU A 179 -10.74 10.18 6.74
N ARG A 180 -11.61 10.92 6.04
CA ARG A 180 -11.54 11.08 4.59
C ARG A 180 -10.26 11.78 4.15
N ASP A 181 -9.82 12.81 4.88
CA ASP A 181 -8.56 13.51 4.63
C ASP A 181 -7.35 12.57 4.73
N ILE A 182 -7.37 11.60 5.66
CA ILE A 182 -6.33 10.56 5.79
C ILE A 182 -6.28 9.70 4.52
N VAL A 183 -7.43 9.24 4.02
CA VAL A 183 -7.50 8.41 2.81
C VAL A 183 -7.08 9.19 1.57
N ASP A 184 -7.50 10.45 1.44
CA ASP A 184 -7.07 11.30 0.33
C ASP A 184 -5.57 11.55 0.36
N ALA A 185 -4.98 11.84 1.52
CA ALA A 185 -3.55 11.99 1.69
C ALA A 185 -2.77 10.69 1.39
N ALA A 186 -3.34 9.53 1.74
CA ALA A 186 -2.78 8.23 1.39
C ALA A 186 -2.74 8.01 -0.14
N LEU A 187 -3.71 8.55 -0.89
CA LEU A 187 -3.85 8.38 -2.33
C LEU A 187 -3.18 9.48 -3.18
N GLN A 188 -2.80 10.63 -2.61
CA GLN A 188 -2.20 11.77 -3.33
C GLN A 188 -0.98 11.40 -4.20
N GLY A 189 -0.19 10.42 -3.77
CA GLY A 189 0.89 9.85 -4.61
C GLY A 189 0.41 8.62 -5.38
N ARG A 190 0.61 8.61 -6.70
CA ARG A 190 0.33 7.43 -7.56
C ARG A 190 1.47 6.41 -7.47
N TYR A 191 1.83 6.05 -6.25
CA TYR A 191 2.91 5.10 -6.00
C TYR A 191 2.40 3.66 -6.13
N TYR A 192 3.22 2.79 -6.73
CA TYR A 192 2.99 1.35 -6.81
C TYR A 192 4.31 0.59 -6.59
N LEU A 193 4.23 -0.71 -6.35
CA LEU A 193 5.40 -1.58 -6.18
C LEU A 193 5.67 -2.39 -7.44
N SER A 194 6.94 -2.47 -7.85
CA SER A 194 7.43 -3.36 -8.90
C SER A 194 8.54 -4.25 -8.37
N ASN A 195 8.92 -5.29 -9.12
CA ASN A 195 10.13 -6.04 -8.81
C ASN A 195 11.39 -5.24 -9.21
N ILE A 196 12.52 -5.66 -8.66
CA ILE A 196 13.84 -5.06 -8.96
C ILE A 196 14.44 -5.57 -10.28
N SER A 197 13.92 -6.67 -10.78
CA SER A 197 14.35 -7.33 -12.00
C SER A 197 13.17 -7.99 -12.67
N ASP A 198 13.30 -8.26 -13.96
CA ASP A 198 12.35 -9.07 -14.71
C ASP A 198 12.26 -10.47 -14.08
N TYR A 199 11.08 -11.07 -14.11
CA TYR A 199 10.87 -12.43 -13.64
C TYR A 199 9.70 -13.10 -14.36
N THR A 200 9.69 -14.42 -14.28
CA THR A 200 8.65 -15.26 -14.88
C THR A 200 7.87 -15.95 -13.79
N VAL A 201 6.54 -15.93 -13.88
CA VAL A 201 5.64 -16.63 -12.95
C VAL A 201 4.69 -17.55 -13.72
N ASN A 202 4.37 -18.71 -13.16
CA ASN A 202 3.35 -19.60 -13.71
C ASN A 202 2.02 -19.38 -12.98
N LEU A 203 1.04 -18.81 -13.67
CA LEU A 203 -0.30 -18.55 -13.16
C LEU A 203 -1.28 -19.47 -13.87
N TYR A 204 -1.95 -20.35 -13.13
CA TYR A 204 -3.01 -21.22 -13.67
C TYR A 204 -2.58 -22.06 -14.90
N GLY A 205 -1.31 -22.46 -14.96
CA GLY A 205 -0.75 -23.21 -16.09
C GLY A 205 -0.25 -22.35 -17.26
N HIS A 206 -0.31 -21.03 -17.14
CA HIS A 206 0.22 -20.06 -18.10
C HIS A 206 1.49 -19.40 -17.58
N THR A 207 2.50 -19.32 -18.44
CA THR A 207 3.75 -18.62 -18.15
C THR A 207 3.59 -17.13 -18.47
N VAL A 208 3.79 -16.29 -17.46
CA VAL A 208 3.70 -14.82 -17.56
C VAL A 208 5.08 -14.23 -17.35
N ASN A 209 5.53 -13.40 -18.28
CA ASN A 209 6.77 -12.64 -18.16
C ASN A 209 6.44 -11.22 -17.69
N LEU A 210 7.01 -10.86 -16.54
CA LEU A 210 6.84 -9.55 -15.91
C LEU A 210 8.18 -8.82 -15.92
N THR A 211 8.15 -7.57 -16.34
CA THR A 211 9.30 -6.68 -16.35
C THR A 211 9.55 -6.09 -14.95
N ALA A 212 10.72 -5.50 -14.74
CA ALA A 212 11.03 -4.75 -13.52
C ALA A 212 10.16 -3.49 -13.33
N GLU A 213 9.38 -3.08 -14.33
CA GLU A 213 8.40 -2.00 -14.21
C GLU A 213 6.98 -2.47 -13.93
N ASP A 214 6.68 -3.73 -14.23
CA ASP A 214 5.36 -4.29 -14.01
C ASP A 214 5.06 -4.31 -12.49
N PRO A 215 3.78 -4.06 -12.12
CA PRO A 215 3.35 -4.17 -10.73
C PRO A 215 3.61 -5.57 -10.18
N ILE A 216 3.92 -5.69 -8.89
CA ILE A 216 4.04 -7.01 -8.23
C ILE A 216 2.67 -7.54 -7.80
N PHE A 217 2.59 -8.83 -7.52
CA PHE A 217 1.45 -9.37 -6.78
C PHE A 217 1.56 -8.94 -5.31
N ALA A 218 0.88 -7.84 -4.96
CA ALA A 218 0.98 -7.17 -3.67
C ALA A 218 -0.12 -7.64 -2.71
N GLU A 219 -0.09 -8.92 -2.33
CA GLU A 219 -1.04 -9.46 -1.35
C GLU A 219 -0.93 -8.72 0.00
N PHE A 220 -2.05 -8.67 0.72
CA PHE A 220 -2.13 -8.12 2.08
C PHE A 220 -3.21 -8.86 2.86
N PHE A 221 -3.09 -8.87 4.19
CA PHE A 221 -3.97 -9.62 5.06
C PHE A 221 -4.17 -8.90 6.39
N ALA A 222 -5.13 -9.38 7.18
CA ALA A 222 -5.49 -8.76 8.45
C ALA A 222 -4.33 -8.81 9.47
N ASP A 223 -3.97 -10.00 9.96
CA ASP A 223 -2.97 -10.11 11.02
C ASP A 223 -2.36 -11.51 11.18
N ARG A 224 -1.15 -11.58 11.75
CA ARG A 224 -0.47 -12.82 12.08
C ARG A 224 0.59 -12.59 13.15
N PRO A 225 0.75 -13.50 14.12
CA PRO A 225 1.80 -13.39 15.11
C PRO A 225 3.19 -13.65 14.51
N LEU A 226 4.15 -12.82 14.94
CA LEU A 226 5.61 -12.98 14.81
C LEU A 226 6.23 -12.96 13.40
N GLU A 227 5.55 -13.40 12.36
CA GLU A 227 6.10 -13.45 11.00
C GLU A 227 5.02 -13.57 9.93
N THR A 228 5.33 -13.12 8.71
CA THR A 228 4.55 -13.42 7.51
C THR A 228 4.99 -14.75 6.88
N LEU A 229 4.18 -15.26 5.95
CA LEU A 229 4.45 -16.48 5.21
C LEU A 229 4.99 -16.18 3.81
N SER A 230 5.79 -17.10 3.27
CA SER A 230 6.25 -17.05 1.89
C SER A 230 5.16 -17.52 0.93
N ASN A 231 5.04 -16.87 -0.23
CA ASN A 231 4.26 -17.32 -1.37
C ASN A 231 5.21 -17.63 -2.55
N PRO A 232 5.75 -18.86 -2.67
CA PRO A 232 6.90 -19.18 -3.52
C PRO A 232 6.81 -18.80 -5.01
N PRO A 233 5.64 -18.79 -5.68
CA PRO A 233 5.51 -18.29 -7.05
C PRO A 233 5.90 -16.81 -7.22
N HIS A 234 5.95 -16.03 -6.14
CA HIS A 234 6.17 -14.59 -6.17
C HIS A 234 7.44 -14.22 -5.37
N PRO A 235 8.52 -13.75 -6.02
CA PRO A 235 9.79 -13.47 -5.36
C PRO A 235 9.72 -12.36 -4.31
N ASN A 236 8.72 -11.47 -4.42
CA ASN A 236 8.47 -10.37 -3.51
C ASN A 236 7.69 -10.77 -2.24
N LEU A 237 7.19 -12.01 -2.16
CA LEU A 237 6.41 -12.54 -1.05
C LEU A 237 7.22 -13.59 -0.30
N VAL A 238 8.29 -13.14 0.36
CA VAL A 238 9.08 -13.96 1.29
C VAL A 238 8.56 -13.71 2.71
N GLY A 239 8.50 -14.76 3.53
CA GLY A 239 8.18 -14.62 4.95
C GLY A 239 9.18 -13.71 5.65
N VAL A 240 8.68 -12.69 6.35
CA VAL A 240 9.47 -11.70 7.08
C VAL A 240 9.10 -11.67 8.55
N ALA A 241 10.06 -11.34 9.41
CA ALA A 241 9.84 -11.30 10.85
C ALA A 241 9.03 -10.06 11.24
N ASP A 242 7.94 -10.25 11.97
CA ASP A 242 7.06 -9.22 12.50
C ASP A 242 7.00 -9.29 14.05
N PRO A 243 8.12 -9.09 14.76
CA PRO A 243 8.20 -9.33 16.21
C PRO A 243 7.37 -8.35 17.05
N ILE A 244 6.96 -7.20 16.51
CA ILE A 244 6.04 -6.29 17.20
C ILE A 244 4.64 -6.91 17.36
N SER A 245 4.30 -7.85 16.48
CA SER A 245 3.10 -8.69 16.53
C SER A 245 3.30 -9.92 17.45
N SER A 246 4.05 -9.77 18.55
CA SER A 246 4.33 -10.83 19.54
C SER A 246 3.31 -10.91 20.69
N HIS A 247 2.33 -10.00 20.73
CA HIS A 247 1.33 -9.99 21.80
C HIS A 247 0.41 -11.22 21.69
N PRO A 248 0.01 -11.87 22.81
CA PRO A 248 -0.79 -13.10 22.77
C PRO A 248 -2.16 -12.98 22.08
N ASP A 249 -2.73 -11.78 22.08
CA ASP A 249 -4.04 -11.50 21.47
C ASP A 249 -3.96 -11.25 19.95
N VAL A 250 -2.79 -11.35 19.33
CA VAL A 250 -2.61 -11.23 17.88
C VAL A 250 -3.15 -12.49 17.19
N PRO A 251 -4.26 -12.39 16.43
CA PRO A 251 -4.82 -13.55 15.74
C PRO A 251 -3.98 -13.94 14.52
N SER A 252 -4.20 -15.16 14.03
CA SER A 252 -3.82 -15.52 12.65
C SER A 252 -5.07 -15.38 11.78
N ASP A 253 -5.19 -14.25 11.08
CA ASP A 253 -6.34 -13.92 10.25
C ASP A 253 -5.92 -13.52 8.82
N GLY A 254 -6.54 -14.14 7.82
CA GLY A 254 -6.15 -14.05 6.41
C GLY A 254 -5.10 -15.08 6.00
N HIS A 255 -4.55 -14.92 4.78
CA HIS A 255 -3.62 -15.87 4.17
C HIS A 255 -2.16 -15.71 4.66
N GLY A 256 -1.80 -14.57 5.23
CA GLY A 256 -0.50 -14.35 5.87
C GLY A 256 0.65 -13.94 4.94
N HIS A 257 0.39 -13.57 3.69
CA HIS A 257 1.42 -13.15 2.72
C HIS A 257 1.44 -11.63 2.52
N GLY A 258 2.62 -11.03 2.40
CA GLY A 258 2.75 -9.60 2.10
C GLY A 258 2.44 -8.71 3.30
N LEU A 259 1.72 -7.60 3.09
CA LEU A 259 1.47 -6.58 4.11
C LEU A 259 0.48 -7.06 5.18
N SER A 260 0.94 -7.14 6.44
CA SER A 260 0.04 -7.27 7.60
C SER A 260 -0.56 -5.90 7.91
N GLN A 261 -1.89 -5.76 7.83
CA GLN A 261 -2.58 -4.49 8.09
C GLN A 261 -2.41 -4.08 9.56
N ASP A 262 -2.71 -4.99 10.49
CA ASP A 262 -2.57 -4.75 11.92
C ASP A 262 -1.08 -4.60 12.30
N GLY A 263 -0.19 -5.41 11.73
CA GLY A 263 1.27 -5.28 11.91
C GLY A 263 1.79 -3.91 11.47
N ALA A 264 1.34 -3.40 10.32
CA ALA A 264 1.69 -2.05 9.86
C ALA A 264 1.19 -0.96 10.82
N GLY A 265 -0.01 -1.12 11.39
CA GLY A 265 -0.52 -0.24 12.43
C GLY A 265 0.34 -0.28 13.71
N ARG A 266 0.84 -1.45 14.10
CA ARG A 266 1.76 -1.59 15.24
C ARG A 266 3.09 -0.90 14.99
N TRP A 267 3.72 -1.16 13.85
CA TRP A 267 5.02 -0.57 13.49
C TRP A 267 4.97 0.96 13.42
N THR A 268 3.89 1.52 12.87
CA THR A 268 3.76 2.97 12.77
C THR A 268 3.61 3.65 14.12
N ARG A 269 2.95 2.99 15.07
CA ARG A 269 2.79 3.49 16.45
C ARG A 269 3.99 3.18 17.35
N GLY A 270 4.79 2.16 17.01
CA GLY A 270 5.79 1.60 17.91
C GLY A 270 5.13 1.01 19.16
N SER A 271 4.08 0.22 18.97
CA SER A 271 3.29 -0.39 20.04
C SER A 271 2.80 -1.76 19.61
N SER A 272 2.60 -2.69 20.54
CA SER A 272 1.95 -3.97 20.23
C SER A 272 0.46 -3.87 19.93
N SER A 273 -0.14 -2.67 20.06
CA SER A 273 -1.47 -2.35 19.54
C SER A 273 -1.41 -1.57 18.24
N TYR A 274 -2.25 -1.95 17.28
CA TYR A 274 -2.46 -1.19 16.05
C TYR A 274 -3.50 -0.07 16.19
N ARG A 275 -4.38 -0.15 17.19
CA ARG A 275 -5.57 0.73 17.32
C ARG A 275 -5.28 2.05 18.04
N CYS A 276 -4.21 2.13 18.81
CA CYS A 276 -4.09 3.12 19.88
C CYS A 276 -2.67 3.14 20.46
N ASP A 277 -2.29 4.31 20.94
CA ASP A 277 -0.98 4.54 21.54
C ASP A 277 -1.00 4.09 23.01
N PRO A 278 0.10 3.49 23.53
CA PRO A 278 0.15 2.97 24.89
C PRO A 278 0.20 4.09 25.96
N TYR A 279 0.45 5.35 25.56
CA TYR A 279 0.53 6.51 26.45
C TYR A 279 -0.07 7.76 25.80
N PRO A 280 -0.74 8.66 26.56
CA PRO A 280 -1.00 8.61 28.01
C PRO A 280 -2.28 7.85 28.41
N ALA A 281 -3.14 7.48 27.46
CA ALA A 281 -4.37 6.74 27.72
C ALA A 281 -4.18 5.27 27.29
N PRO A 282 -4.04 4.31 28.22
CA PRO A 282 -3.82 2.92 27.87
C PRO A 282 -5.03 2.38 27.13
N CYS A 283 -4.75 1.74 26.00
CA CYS A 283 -5.78 1.09 25.24
C CYS A 283 -6.25 -0.17 25.98
N PRO A 284 -7.55 -0.31 26.27
CA PRO A 284 -8.04 -1.51 26.92
C PRO A 284 -7.80 -2.70 25.97
N PRO A 285 -7.05 -3.74 26.40
CA PRO A 285 -6.86 -4.91 25.57
C PRO A 285 -8.22 -5.62 25.33
N PRO A 286 -8.40 -6.32 24.20
CA PRO A 286 -9.64 -7.04 23.89
C PRO A 286 -10.00 -8.10 24.96
N ALA A 287 -9.00 -8.59 25.69
CA ALA A 287 -9.13 -9.51 26.80
C ALA A 287 -8.14 -9.13 27.93
N PRO A 288 -8.40 -9.48 29.19
CA PRO A 288 -7.56 -9.08 30.34
C PRO A 288 -6.18 -9.77 30.42
N SER A 289 -5.68 -10.39 29.34
CA SER A 289 -4.53 -11.32 29.42
C SER A 289 -3.18 -10.63 29.54
N VAL A 290 -2.91 -9.55 28.80
CA VAL A 290 -1.64 -8.80 28.85
C VAL A 290 -1.91 -7.35 28.39
N PRO A 291 -1.36 -6.31 29.05
CA PRO A 291 -1.46 -4.95 28.53
C PRO A 291 -0.59 -4.78 27.28
N PHE A 292 -1.06 -3.98 26.32
CA PHE A 292 -0.22 -3.54 25.22
C PHE A 292 1.01 -2.79 25.74
N PHE A 293 2.12 -2.96 25.03
CA PHE A 293 3.43 -2.45 25.42
C PHE A 293 4.03 -1.61 24.29
N ALA A 294 4.84 -0.62 24.68
CA ALA A 294 5.62 0.16 23.73
C ALA A 294 6.72 -0.72 23.11
N TRP A 295 6.97 -0.50 21.83
CA TRP A 295 8.05 -1.12 21.08
C TRP A 295 9.23 -0.16 20.98
N SER A 296 10.45 -0.70 20.89
CA SER A 296 11.67 0.09 20.82
C SER A 296 11.85 0.90 19.52
N VAL A 297 11.02 0.62 18.51
CA VAL A 297 11.10 1.20 17.16
C VAL A 297 9.70 1.55 16.69
N SER A 298 9.58 2.67 15.99
CA SER A 298 8.42 3.01 15.16
C SER A 298 8.88 3.41 13.76
N TRP A 299 8.01 3.19 12.76
CA TRP A 299 8.28 3.52 11.36
C TRP A 299 7.31 4.60 10.87
N PRO A 300 7.73 5.88 10.82
CA PRO A 300 6.85 6.97 10.40
C PRO A 300 6.63 7.00 8.88
N GLU A 301 7.48 6.31 8.11
CA GLU A 301 7.48 6.34 6.64
C GLU A 301 6.84 5.09 6.03
N ARG A 302 5.84 5.29 5.16
CA ARG A 302 5.10 4.18 4.52
C ARG A 302 5.98 3.32 3.62
N PHE A 303 7.03 3.88 3.01
CA PHE A 303 7.94 3.09 2.19
C PHE A 303 8.77 2.12 3.02
N GLN A 304 9.05 2.45 4.29
CA GLN A 304 9.72 1.52 5.20
C GLN A 304 8.85 0.29 5.46
N LEU A 305 7.56 0.49 5.75
CA LEU A 305 6.58 -0.60 5.88
C LEU A 305 6.53 -1.49 4.63
N LEU A 306 6.38 -0.87 3.46
CA LEU A 306 6.25 -1.60 2.21
C LEU A 306 7.51 -2.41 1.91
N THR A 307 8.69 -1.82 2.07
CA THR A 307 9.94 -2.56 1.87
C THR A 307 10.18 -3.60 2.95
N HIS A 308 9.57 -3.50 4.14
CA HIS A 308 9.65 -4.55 5.15
C HIS A 308 8.82 -5.77 4.73
N TYR A 309 7.56 -5.56 4.34
CA TYR A 309 6.61 -6.65 4.01
C TYR A 309 6.75 -7.20 2.59
N TYR A 310 7.32 -6.43 1.67
CA TYR A 310 7.62 -6.87 0.30
C TYR A 310 9.12 -6.77 0.04
N THR A 311 9.74 -7.92 -0.22
CA THR A 311 11.20 -8.02 -0.43
C THR A 311 11.53 -7.80 -1.90
N ALA A 312 12.75 -7.34 -2.20
CA ALA A 312 13.23 -7.19 -3.58
C ALA A 312 12.31 -6.34 -4.49
N VAL A 313 11.70 -5.28 -3.94
CA VAL A 313 10.79 -4.38 -4.67
C VAL A 313 11.36 -2.99 -4.90
N HIS A 314 10.82 -2.28 -5.89
CA HIS A 314 10.87 -0.83 -5.97
C HIS A 314 9.49 -0.22 -5.73
N VAL A 315 9.41 0.81 -4.90
CA VAL A 315 8.36 1.83 -4.98
C VAL A 315 8.64 2.74 -6.17
N ARG A 316 7.66 2.87 -7.06
CA ARG A 316 7.68 3.70 -8.27
C ARG A 316 6.59 4.75 -8.24
N ASP A 317 6.85 5.91 -8.81
CA ASP A 317 5.87 6.99 -9.00
C ASP A 317 5.29 6.96 -10.41
N ALA A 318 4.06 6.47 -10.55
CA ALA A 318 3.38 6.40 -11.85
C ALA A 318 3.03 7.78 -12.41
N ALA A 319 2.97 8.83 -11.59
CA ALA A 319 2.74 10.19 -12.06
C ALA A 319 4.00 10.83 -12.65
N ASN A 320 5.18 10.25 -12.38
CA ASN A 320 6.48 10.78 -12.79
C ASN A 320 7.26 9.75 -13.62
N GLY A 321 6.63 9.19 -14.66
CA GLY A 321 7.29 8.28 -15.61
C GLY A 321 7.87 7.00 -14.98
N ASN A 322 7.19 6.45 -13.97
CA ASN A 322 7.59 5.28 -13.19
C ASN A 322 8.95 5.45 -12.48
N ALA A 323 9.30 6.69 -12.10
CA ALA A 323 10.53 7.00 -11.38
C ALA A 323 10.61 6.18 -10.07
N ILE A 324 11.77 5.56 -9.84
CA ILE A 324 12.03 4.81 -8.60
C ILE A 324 12.20 5.82 -7.46
N VAL A 325 11.34 5.71 -6.45
CA VAL A 325 11.38 6.55 -5.23
C VAL A 325 11.73 5.74 -3.98
N THR A 326 12.09 4.47 -4.17
CA THR A 326 12.50 3.60 -3.07
C THR A 326 13.81 4.09 -2.47
N PRO A 327 13.94 4.17 -1.13
CA PRO A 327 15.22 4.48 -0.51
C PRO A 327 16.32 3.48 -0.90
N THR A 328 17.55 3.96 -1.04
CA THR A 328 18.73 3.13 -1.35
C THR A 328 19.04 2.16 -0.22
N TRP A 329 18.89 2.60 1.04
CA TRP A 329 19.09 1.79 2.23
C TRP A 329 17.76 1.22 2.71
N ARG A 330 17.69 -0.11 2.82
CA ARG A 330 16.44 -0.87 3.04
C ARG A 330 16.51 -1.76 4.29
N GLY A 331 17.25 -1.30 5.29
CA GLY A 331 17.27 -1.95 6.59
C GLY A 331 16.02 -1.56 7.39
N ALA A 332 15.17 -2.52 7.71
CA ALA A 332 14.10 -2.34 8.68
C ALA A 332 14.66 -2.67 10.08
N VAL A 333 14.78 -1.66 10.94
CA VAL A 333 15.12 -1.89 12.34
C VAL A 333 13.92 -2.52 13.01
N LEU A 334 14.08 -3.75 13.48
CA LEU A 334 13.02 -4.51 14.15
C LEU A 334 13.02 -4.28 15.66
N GLN A 335 14.19 -4.12 16.28
CA GLN A 335 14.30 -3.92 17.72
C GLN A 335 15.62 -3.21 18.07
N VAL A 336 15.59 -2.38 19.11
CA VAL A 336 16.78 -1.82 19.73
C VAL A 336 16.77 -2.17 21.22
N ALA A 337 17.72 -2.99 21.65
CA ALA A 337 17.92 -3.30 23.05
C ALA A 337 19.05 -2.42 23.61
N TRP A 338 18.68 -1.54 24.53
CA TRP A 338 19.63 -0.71 25.28
C TRP A 338 20.09 -1.46 26.52
N ALA A 339 21.33 -1.94 26.53
CA ALA A 339 21.94 -2.54 27.71
C ALA A 339 22.45 -1.45 28.68
N ARG A 340 21.56 -0.54 29.12
CA ARG A 340 21.90 0.50 30.10
C ARG A 340 21.10 0.28 31.39
N PRO A 341 21.68 -0.41 32.40
CA PRO A 341 21.09 -0.48 33.73
C PRO A 341 20.84 0.93 34.29
N ARG A 342 19.73 1.12 35.03
CA ARG A 342 19.48 2.37 35.77
C ARG A 342 20.69 2.67 36.67
N GLY A 343 21.23 3.89 36.59
CA GLY A 343 22.37 4.34 37.40
C GLY A 343 23.74 4.23 36.73
N TYR A 344 23.80 3.90 35.44
CA TYR A 344 25.07 3.94 34.70
C TYR A 344 25.62 5.37 34.59
N PRO A 345 26.92 5.61 34.85
CA PRO A 345 27.52 6.93 34.76
C PRO A 345 27.44 7.50 33.35
N ASP A 346 27.28 8.82 33.25
CA ASP A 346 27.46 9.56 32.00
C ASP A 346 28.93 9.48 31.53
N GLY A 347 29.14 9.46 30.21
CA GLY A 347 30.48 9.47 29.62
C GLY A 347 31.15 8.10 29.42
N ILE A 348 30.47 6.99 29.71
CA ILE A 348 30.98 5.63 29.41
C ILE A 348 30.31 5.05 28.16
N CYS A 349 31.12 4.43 27.28
CA CYS A 349 30.64 3.71 26.11
C CYS A 349 29.58 2.68 26.50
N SER A 350 28.40 2.78 25.89
CA SER A 350 27.29 1.84 26.10
C SER A 350 27.19 0.91 24.89
N ARG A 351 26.85 -0.36 25.12
CA ARG A 351 26.54 -1.31 24.04
C ARG A 351 25.05 -1.21 23.71
N ILE A 352 24.76 -1.05 22.42
CA ILE A 352 23.41 -1.19 21.87
C ILE A 352 23.36 -2.48 21.05
N GLU A 353 22.26 -3.22 21.13
CA GLU A 353 21.98 -4.33 20.23
C GLU A 353 20.84 -3.90 19.31
N VAL A 354 21.08 -3.99 18.00
CA VAL A 354 20.13 -3.57 16.97
C VAL A 354 19.78 -4.79 16.13
N TRP A 355 18.50 -5.13 16.09
CA TRP A 355 17.97 -6.22 15.28
C TRP A 355 17.47 -5.60 13.97
N LEU A 356 18.05 -6.03 12.86
CA LEU A 356 17.82 -5.47 11.53
C LEU A 356 17.34 -6.57 10.60
N GLN A 357 16.34 -6.26 9.78
CA GLN A 357 15.99 -7.05 8.61
C GLN A 357 16.48 -6.32 7.36
N ASN A 358 17.33 -6.98 6.58
CA ASN A 358 17.68 -6.52 5.25
C ASN A 358 16.62 -7.04 4.27
N SER A 359 15.73 -6.15 3.80
CA SER A 359 14.77 -6.47 2.75
C SER A 359 15.23 -5.97 1.36
N GLY A 360 16.50 -5.54 1.28
CA GLY A 360 17.12 -5.03 0.09
C GLY A 360 17.53 -6.08 -0.92
N THR A 361 18.02 -5.58 -2.06
CA THR A 361 18.30 -6.33 -3.29
C THR A 361 19.69 -6.94 -3.36
N SER A 362 20.46 -6.82 -2.28
CA SER A 362 21.81 -7.37 -2.17
C SER A 362 21.97 -8.01 -0.78
N PRO A 363 22.57 -9.21 -0.70
CA PRO A 363 22.84 -9.89 0.56
C PRO A 363 23.67 -9.04 1.53
#